data_AF-A0A2S0LC50-F1
#
_entry.id   AF-A0A2S0LC50-F1
#
_cell.length_a   1.000
_cell.length_b   1.000
_cell.length_c   1.000
_cell.angle_alpha   90.00
_cell.angle_beta   90.00
_cell.angle_gamma   90.00
#
_symmetry.space_group_name_H-M   'P 1'
#
loop_
_entity.id
_entity.type
_entity.pdbx_description
1 polymer ?
#
loop_
_entity_poly.entity_id
_entity_poly.type
_entity_poly.pdbx_seq_one_letter_code
_entity_poly.pdbx_strand_id
1 'polypeptide(L)'
;MSQIVSEKEENLKFSQIDFFDKKYEKAIYSLIIDESNISDHPIMSYIDCFNEGYFTIHFIPKENDLKIYWRKMFYAKGDFENIDLDSDSKKIYKLLKDKFNEYFIFSCQIKKEYLVNKDNCTEESISIKKKAKCCIYMYDPTYKKWKLIDIIYAKILPPYYNNLFFKRYTK
;
A
#
# COMPACT_ATOMS: atom_id res chain seq x y z
N MET A 1 1.96 -42.07 15.83
CA MET A 1 1.91 -40.59 15.75
C MET A 1 2.50 -40.17 14.42
N SER A 2 1.66 -39.78 13.47
CA SER A 2 1.99 -38.89 12.36
C SER A 2 0.70 -38.68 11.57
N GLN A 3 0.02 -37.57 11.84
CA GLN A 3 -0.98 -37.02 10.94
C GLN A 3 -0.58 -35.57 10.71
N ILE A 4 0.31 -35.38 9.75
CA ILE A 4 0.43 -34.12 9.03
C ILE A 4 -0.11 -34.44 7.65
N VAL A 5 -1.42 -34.31 7.48
CA VAL A 5 -2.02 -34.21 6.16
C VAL A 5 -2.51 -32.79 6.04
N SER A 6 -1.86 -32.09 5.11
CA SER A 6 -2.12 -30.73 4.68
C SER A 6 -3.62 -30.45 4.57
N GLU A 7 -4.15 -29.65 5.49
CA GLU A 7 -5.42 -28.99 5.27
C GLU A 7 -5.19 -27.90 4.22
N LYS A 8 -5.51 -28.28 2.99
CA LYS A 8 -6.06 -27.43 1.93
C LYS A 8 -5.34 -26.08 1.77
N GLU A 9 -4.49 -26.05 0.76
CA GLU A 9 -4.55 -24.98 -0.24
C GLU A 9 -6.02 -24.75 -0.60
N GLU A 10 -6.72 -23.91 0.18
CA GLU A 10 -7.95 -23.31 -0.26
C GLU A 10 -7.57 -22.58 -1.54
N ASN A 11 -8.06 -23.12 -2.65
CA ASN A 11 -8.37 -22.41 -3.88
C ASN A 11 -9.27 -21.20 -3.55
N LEU A 12 -8.75 -20.24 -2.80
CA LEU A 12 -9.16 -18.86 -2.95
C LEU A 12 -8.76 -18.54 -4.38
N LYS A 13 -9.72 -18.70 -5.31
CA LYS A 13 -9.79 -17.91 -6.53
C LYS A 13 -9.85 -16.45 -6.08
N PHE A 14 -8.74 -15.91 -5.58
CA PHE A 14 -8.50 -14.49 -5.62
C PHE A 14 -8.48 -14.20 -7.12
N SER A 15 -9.57 -13.63 -7.63
CA SER A 15 -9.53 -12.93 -8.91
C SER A 15 -8.23 -12.14 -8.92
N GLN A 16 -7.44 -12.26 -9.97
CA GLN A 16 -6.19 -11.52 -10.08
C GLN A 16 -6.51 -10.03 -9.93
N ILE A 17 -6.28 -9.45 -8.76
CA ILE A 17 -6.56 -8.04 -8.48
C ILE A 17 -5.45 -7.25 -9.17
N ASP A 18 -5.84 -6.28 -10.00
CA ASP A 18 -4.92 -5.29 -10.52
C ASP A 18 -5.10 -3.98 -9.77
N PHE A 19 -4.21 -3.69 -8.82
CA PHE A 19 -4.28 -2.45 -8.04
C PHE A 19 -3.88 -1.20 -8.84
N PHE A 20 -3.44 -1.35 -10.10
CA PHE A 20 -3.23 -0.25 -11.04
C PHE A 20 -4.36 -0.12 -12.07
N ASP A 21 -5.47 -0.82 -11.89
CA ASP A 21 -6.67 -0.68 -12.74
C ASP A 21 -7.15 0.78 -12.75
N LYS A 22 -7.62 1.23 -13.91
CA LYS A 22 -8.12 2.59 -14.13
C LYS A 22 -9.23 3.00 -13.14
N LYS A 23 -10.02 2.06 -12.62
CA LYS A 23 -11.03 2.38 -11.61
C LYS A 23 -10.45 2.99 -10.33
N TYR A 24 -9.14 2.82 -10.09
CA TYR A 24 -8.41 3.44 -8.99
C TYR A 24 -7.67 4.73 -9.38
N GLU A 25 -7.99 5.35 -10.52
CA GLU A 25 -7.32 6.59 -10.99
C GLU A 25 -7.44 7.77 -10.03
N LYS A 26 -8.41 7.72 -9.11
CA LYS A 26 -8.60 8.73 -8.05
C LYS A 26 -7.85 8.41 -6.75
N ALA A 27 -7.08 7.33 -6.71
CA ALA A 27 -6.26 6.99 -5.56
C ALA A 27 -5.24 8.10 -5.29
N ILE A 28 -5.01 8.39 -4.01
CA ILE A 28 -4.12 9.46 -3.59
C ILE A 28 -2.71 8.90 -3.47
N TYR A 29 -1.75 9.61 -4.04
CA TYR A 29 -0.33 9.36 -3.84
C TYR A 29 0.21 10.35 -2.81
N SER A 30 0.91 9.88 -1.80
CA SER A 30 1.48 10.76 -0.78
C SER A 30 2.77 10.20 -0.18
N LEU A 31 3.54 11.12 0.40
CA LEU A 31 4.63 10.82 1.32
C LEU A 31 4.27 11.20 2.76
N ILE A 32 3.37 12.17 2.94
CA ILE A 32 2.80 12.59 4.22
C ILE A 32 1.49 11.86 4.40
N ILE A 33 1.31 11.25 5.57
CA ILE A 33 0.10 10.47 5.87
C ILE A 33 -0.77 11.21 6.88
N ASP A 34 -0.13 11.86 7.85
CA ASP A 34 -0.73 12.88 8.70
C ASP A 34 0.31 13.97 8.98
N GLU A 35 -0.10 15.04 9.67
CA GLU A 35 0.75 16.20 10.00
C GLU A 35 2.04 15.86 10.75
N SER A 36 2.14 14.65 11.33
CA SER A 36 3.29 14.20 12.12
C SER A 36 4.07 13.06 11.48
N ASN A 37 3.53 12.38 10.46
CA ASN A 37 4.08 11.15 9.91
C ASN A 37 4.43 11.27 8.41
N ILE A 38 5.74 11.28 8.14
CA ILE A 38 6.32 11.21 6.80
C ILE A 38 6.83 9.78 6.55
N SER A 39 6.47 9.19 5.41
CA SER A 39 6.93 7.87 4.98
C SER A 39 8.32 7.95 4.33
N ASP A 40 9.10 6.86 4.45
CA ASP A 40 10.39 6.72 3.77
C ASP A 40 10.27 6.54 2.25
N HIS A 41 9.05 6.30 1.75
CA HIS A 41 8.77 5.95 0.37
C HIS A 41 7.36 6.41 -0.03
N PRO A 42 7.10 6.63 -1.33
CA PRO A 42 5.78 6.99 -1.79
C PRO A 42 4.74 5.90 -1.53
N ILE A 43 3.55 6.32 -1.13
CA ILE A 43 2.41 5.45 -0.89
C ILE A 43 1.28 5.89 -1.81
N MET A 44 0.54 4.94 -2.37
CA MET A 44 -0.77 5.18 -2.96
C MET A 44 -1.83 4.55 -2.05
N SER A 45 -2.91 5.23 -1.75
CA SER A 45 -4.01 4.67 -0.97
C SER A 45 -5.36 4.77 -1.70
N TYR A 46 -6.20 3.77 -1.47
CA TYR A 46 -7.56 3.73 -1.98
C TYR A 46 -8.49 3.08 -0.96
N ILE A 47 -9.66 3.69 -0.78
CA ILE A 47 -10.68 3.24 0.14
C ILE A 47 -12.06 3.17 -0.53
N ASP A 48 -12.71 2.02 -0.41
CA ASP A 48 -14.14 1.81 -0.67
C ASP A 48 -14.68 0.82 0.36
N CYS A 49 -15.27 1.37 1.42
CA CYS A 49 -15.83 0.64 2.55
C CYS A 49 -17.06 -0.21 2.16
N PHE A 50 -17.69 0.08 1.03
CA PHE A 50 -18.96 -0.51 0.62
C PHE A 50 -18.75 -1.70 -0.32
N ASN A 51 -17.73 -1.65 -1.17
CA ASN A 51 -17.52 -2.69 -2.20
C ASN A 51 -16.22 -3.48 -2.06
N GLU A 52 -15.09 -2.82 -1.78
CA GLU A 52 -13.78 -3.47 -1.95
C GLU A 52 -13.01 -3.61 -0.64
N GLY A 53 -12.90 -2.52 0.11
CA GLY A 53 -12.11 -2.40 1.32
C GLY A 53 -11.13 -1.25 1.24
N TYR A 54 -9.99 -1.43 1.86
CA TYR A 54 -8.92 -0.45 1.89
C TYR A 54 -7.63 -1.12 1.45
N PHE A 55 -6.88 -0.47 0.57
CA PHE A 55 -5.55 -0.93 0.26
C PHE A 55 -4.59 0.23 0.09
N THR A 56 -3.33 -0.08 0.36
CA THR A 56 -2.21 0.81 0.06
C THR A 56 -1.27 0.12 -0.91
N ILE A 57 -0.56 0.89 -1.72
CA ILE A 57 0.58 0.46 -2.51
C ILE A 57 1.81 1.22 -2.02
N HIS A 58 2.87 0.48 -1.75
CA HIS A 58 4.14 0.98 -1.24
C HIS A 58 5.19 0.87 -2.35
N PHE A 59 5.81 1.98 -2.72
CA PHE A 59 6.87 2.03 -3.74
C PHE A 59 8.23 2.09 -3.06
N ILE A 60 8.74 0.95 -2.58
CA ILE A 60 9.99 0.87 -1.81
C ILE A 60 11.19 1.01 -2.76
N PRO A 61 12.02 2.06 -2.67
CA PRO A 61 13.12 2.23 -3.60
C PRO A 61 14.20 1.16 -3.42
N LYS A 62 14.71 0.60 -4.52
CA LYS A 62 15.79 -0.39 -4.49
C LYS A 62 17.13 0.27 -4.15
N GLU A 63 17.45 1.34 -4.87
CA GLU A 63 18.72 2.05 -4.78
C GLU A 63 18.74 3.13 -3.69
N ASN A 64 19.93 3.37 -3.13
CA ASN A 64 20.09 4.33 -2.03
C ASN A 64 19.83 5.78 -2.43
N ASP A 65 20.17 6.17 -3.66
CA ASP A 65 19.95 7.54 -4.13
C ASP A 65 18.46 7.88 -4.20
N LEU A 66 17.62 6.94 -4.64
CA LEU A 66 16.16 7.10 -4.63
C LEU A 66 15.60 7.16 -3.22
N LYS A 67 16.13 6.36 -2.29
CA LYS A 67 15.75 6.45 -0.86
C LYS A 67 16.07 7.84 -0.31
N ILE A 68 17.24 8.39 -0.63
CA ILE A 68 17.64 9.74 -0.21
C ILE A 68 16.71 10.78 -0.84
N TYR A 69 16.40 10.64 -2.13
CA TYR A 69 15.50 11.55 -2.83
C TYR A 69 14.14 11.66 -2.14
N TRP A 70 13.47 10.53 -1.90
CA TRP A 70 12.14 10.54 -1.29
C TRP A 70 12.16 11.00 0.17
N ARG A 71 13.13 10.52 0.95
CA ARG A 71 13.21 10.84 2.39
C ARG A 71 13.62 12.27 2.68
N LYS A 72 14.47 12.87 1.84
CA LYS A 72 15.08 14.16 2.13
C LYS A 72 14.78 15.23 1.11
N MET A 73 14.75 14.90 -0.18
CA MET A 73 14.75 15.90 -1.25
C MET A 73 13.37 16.30 -1.74
N PHE A 74 12.40 15.38 -1.74
CA PHE A 74 11.05 15.66 -2.24
C PHE A 74 10.42 16.86 -1.52
N TYR A 75 10.55 16.91 -0.19
CA TYR A 75 10.13 18.04 0.64
C TYR A 75 11.28 18.93 1.14
N ALA A 76 12.53 18.77 0.66
CA ALA A 76 13.64 19.68 1.05
C ALA A 76 13.35 21.14 0.70
N LYS A 77 12.45 21.38 -0.26
CA LYS A 77 11.97 22.68 -0.68
C LYS A 77 10.46 22.83 -0.48
N GLY A 78 9.85 21.91 0.25
CA GLY A 78 8.41 21.83 0.44
C GLY A 78 7.96 22.81 1.51
N ASP A 79 6.92 23.56 1.21
CA ASP A 79 6.20 24.34 2.21
C ASP A 79 5.23 23.39 2.93
N PHE A 80 5.69 22.84 4.05
CA PHE A 80 4.86 21.96 4.90
C PHE A 80 3.65 22.69 5.50
N GLU A 81 3.64 24.03 5.47
CA GLU A 81 2.49 24.83 5.91
C GLU A 81 1.42 24.94 4.80
N ASN A 82 1.77 24.63 3.54
CA ASN A 82 0.87 24.70 2.38
C ASN A 82 0.85 23.38 1.58
N ILE A 83 0.57 22.27 2.25
CA ILE A 83 0.44 20.95 1.60
C ILE A 83 -0.83 20.93 0.72
N ASP A 84 -0.62 20.82 -0.59
CA ASP A 84 -1.67 20.52 -1.57
C ASP A 84 -1.55 19.05 -1.99
N LEU A 85 -2.36 18.20 -1.33
CA LEU A 85 -2.35 16.75 -1.54
C LEU A 85 -2.66 16.36 -3.00
N ASP A 86 -3.51 17.11 -3.70
CA ASP A 86 -3.87 16.80 -5.08
C ASP A 86 -2.71 17.11 -6.04
N SER A 87 -2.05 18.25 -5.84
CA SER A 87 -0.87 18.65 -6.62
C SER A 87 0.30 17.71 -6.37
N ASP A 88 0.56 17.38 -5.10
CA ASP A 88 1.65 16.48 -4.72
C ASP A 88 1.41 15.05 -5.18
N SER A 89 0.16 14.57 -5.08
CA SER A 89 -0.23 13.27 -5.62
C SER A 89 0.10 13.15 -7.11
N LYS A 90 -0.23 14.18 -7.91
CA LYS A 90 0.11 14.23 -9.35
C LYS A 90 1.62 14.25 -9.59
N LYS A 91 2.39 14.98 -8.78
CA LYS A 91 3.87 15.02 -8.89
C LYS A 91 4.47 13.65 -8.58
N ILE A 92 4.05 13.02 -7.49
CA ILE A 92 4.52 11.69 -7.07
C ILE A 92 4.19 10.65 -8.15
N TYR A 93 2.94 10.60 -8.61
CA TYR A 93 2.54 9.70 -9.68
C TYR A 93 3.40 9.86 -10.93
N LYS A 94 3.66 11.11 -11.37
CA LYS A 94 4.51 11.39 -12.53
C LYS A 94 5.95 10.89 -12.35
N LEU A 95 6.50 10.96 -11.14
CA LEU A 95 7.85 10.48 -10.83
C LEU A 95 7.92 8.94 -10.79
N LEU A 96 6.81 8.26 -10.48
CA LEU A 96 6.76 6.81 -10.34
C LEU A 96 6.42 6.08 -11.65
N LYS A 97 5.45 6.57 -12.43
CA LYS A 97 4.76 5.80 -13.48
C LYS A 97 5.66 5.14 -14.54
N ASP A 98 6.83 5.71 -14.81
CA ASP A 98 7.77 5.20 -15.83
C ASP A 98 8.98 4.48 -15.22
N LYS A 99 8.99 4.32 -13.89
CA LYS A 99 10.16 3.85 -13.12
C LYS A 99 9.86 2.68 -12.20
N PHE A 100 8.78 1.94 -12.42
CA PHE A 100 8.37 0.83 -11.55
C PHE A 100 9.46 -0.23 -11.32
N ASN A 101 10.35 -0.46 -12.29
CA ASN A 101 11.49 -1.37 -12.15
C ASN A 101 12.51 -0.93 -11.08
N GLU A 102 12.56 0.35 -10.71
CA GLU A 102 13.44 0.90 -9.69
C GLU A 102 12.93 0.68 -8.25
N TYR A 103 11.73 0.10 -8.10
CA TYR A 103 11.05 -0.09 -6.82
C TYR A 103 10.69 -1.55 -6.57
N PHE A 104 10.69 -1.96 -5.31
CA PHE A 104 9.87 -3.08 -4.86
C PHE A 104 8.48 -2.54 -4.55
N ILE A 105 7.48 -3.03 -5.28
CA ILE A 105 6.11 -2.50 -5.21
C ILE A 105 5.24 -3.53 -4.49
N PHE A 106 4.72 -3.15 -3.33
CA PHE A 106 3.86 -4.01 -2.52
C PHE A 106 2.49 -3.40 -2.34
N SER A 107 1.44 -4.22 -2.34
CA SER A 107 0.12 -3.79 -1.88
C SER A 107 -0.25 -4.47 -0.57
N CYS A 108 -0.83 -3.71 0.35
CA CYS A 108 -1.39 -4.20 1.59
C CYS A 108 -2.90 -3.97 1.56
N GLN A 109 -3.69 -5.04 1.42
CA GLN A 109 -5.14 -4.96 1.27
C GLN A 109 -5.87 -5.51 2.50
N ILE A 110 -6.81 -4.73 3.03
CA ILE A 110 -7.82 -5.17 3.99
C ILE A 110 -9.18 -5.10 3.32
N LYS A 111 -9.85 -6.24 3.16
CA LYS A 111 -11.18 -6.29 2.52
C LYS A 111 -12.24 -5.61 3.38
N LYS A 112 -13.31 -5.12 2.73
CA LYS A 112 -14.43 -4.44 3.41
C LYS A 112 -15.05 -5.24 4.56
N GLU A 113 -15.08 -6.57 4.48
CA GLU A 113 -15.64 -7.41 5.54
C GLU A 113 -14.91 -7.26 6.89
N TYR A 114 -13.66 -6.78 6.86
CA TYR A 114 -12.84 -6.52 8.03
C TYR A 114 -12.83 -5.05 8.46
N LEU A 115 -13.45 -4.16 7.69
CA LEU A 115 -13.56 -2.75 8.04
C LEU A 115 -14.78 -2.50 8.94
N VAL A 116 -14.62 -1.53 9.83
CA VAL A 116 -15.70 -0.92 10.61
C VAL A 116 -15.71 0.55 10.27
N ASN A 117 -16.80 1.01 9.68
CA ASN A 117 -17.04 2.41 9.36
C ASN A 117 -18.02 2.97 10.40
N LYS A 118 -17.68 4.10 11.02
CA LYS A 118 -18.53 4.74 12.02
C LYS A 118 -19.54 5.73 11.43
N ASP A 119 -19.18 6.52 10.43
CA ASP A 119 -20.07 7.56 9.87
C ASP A 119 -19.72 7.98 8.43
N ASN A 120 -18.48 7.80 7.96
CA ASN A 120 -18.02 8.16 6.62
C ASN A 120 -16.96 7.18 6.11
N CYS A 121 -16.77 7.09 4.79
CA CYS A 121 -15.73 6.24 4.21
C CYS A 121 -14.47 7.04 3.91
N THR A 122 -13.73 7.40 4.96
CA THR A 122 -12.41 8.05 4.88
C THR A 122 -11.40 7.28 5.71
N GLU A 123 -10.10 7.51 5.48
CA GLU A 123 -9.04 6.81 6.21
C GLU A 123 -9.09 7.08 7.73
N GLU A 124 -9.54 8.27 8.14
CA GLU A 124 -9.65 8.70 9.53
C GLU A 124 -10.90 8.13 10.25
N SER A 125 -11.91 7.71 9.48
CA SER A 125 -13.22 7.29 10.01
C SER A 125 -13.44 5.77 9.96
N ILE A 126 -12.48 5.03 9.40
CA ILE A 126 -12.47 3.58 9.41
C ILE A 126 -11.58 2.99 10.50
N SER A 127 -11.93 1.79 10.94
CA SER A 127 -11.10 0.95 11.80
C SER A 127 -11.21 -0.51 11.36
N ILE A 128 -10.41 -1.41 11.95
CA ILE A 128 -10.41 -2.82 11.60
C ILE A 128 -10.99 -3.69 12.71
N LYS A 129 -11.70 -4.75 12.31
CA LYS A 129 -12.19 -5.79 13.21
C LYS A 129 -11.04 -6.58 13.82
N LYS A 130 -11.25 -7.18 14.99
CA LYS A 130 -10.32 -8.16 15.56
C LYS A 130 -10.07 -9.28 14.55
N LYS A 131 -8.81 -9.70 14.41
CA LYS A 131 -8.36 -10.73 13.45
C LYS A 131 -8.61 -10.36 11.98
N ALA A 132 -8.63 -9.07 11.64
CA ALA A 132 -8.63 -8.62 10.25
C ALA A 132 -7.45 -9.21 9.49
N LYS A 133 -7.70 -9.76 8.30
CA LYS A 133 -6.64 -10.25 7.42
C LYS A 133 -6.17 -9.12 6.51
N CYS A 134 -4.86 -8.88 6.49
CA CYS A 134 -4.20 -8.05 5.49
C CYS A 134 -3.48 -8.97 4.49
N CYS A 135 -3.91 -8.91 3.23
CA CYS A 135 -3.30 -9.63 2.13
C CYS A 135 -2.17 -8.77 1.55
N ILE A 136 -0.96 -9.33 1.47
CA ILE A 136 0.22 -8.63 0.96
C ILE A 136 0.53 -9.16 -0.43
N TYR A 137 0.49 -8.27 -1.41
CA TYR A 137 0.80 -8.58 -2.81
C TYR A 137 2.10 -7.91 -3.21
N MET A 138 2.82 -8.50 -4.15
CA MET A 138 3.98 -7.90 -4.80
C MET A 138 3.70 -7.77 -6.29
N TYR A 139 4.01 -6.61 -6.86
CA TYR A 139 3.90 -6.38 -8.29
C TYR A 139 5.18 -6.80 -8.99
N ASP A 140 5.04 -7.60 -10.04
CA ASP A 140 6.10 -7.90 -11.00
C ASP A 140 5.99 -6.94 -12.20
N PRO A 141 6.92 -5.99 -12.33
CA PRO A 141 6.89 -5.02 -13.42
C PRO A 141 7.25 -5.62 -14.79
N THR A 142 7.90 -6.79 -14.84
CA THR A 142 8.24 -7.49 -16.08
C THR A 142 6.98 -8.10 -16.70
N TYR A 143 6.19 -8.78 -15.88
CA TYR A 143 4.95 -9.43 -16.34
C TYR A 143 3.70 -8.57 -16.18
N LYS A 144 3.82 -7.43 -15.50
CA LYS A 144 2.72 -6.53 -15.12
C LYS A 144 1.63 -7.26 -14.34
N LYS A 145 2.02 -8.06 -13.35
CA LYS A 145 1.10 -8.88 -12.56
C LYS A 145 1.33 -8.71 -11.07
N TRP A 146 0.25 -8.76 -10.32
CA TRP A 146 0.28 -8.85 -8.87
C TRP A 146 0.28 -10.31 -8.44
N LYS A 147 1.14 -10.63 -7.47
CA LYS A 147 1.22 -11.94 -6.83
C LYS A 147 0.96 -11.78 -5.34
N LEU A 148 0.02 -12.55 -4.81
CA LEU A 148 -0.13 -12.67 -3.35
C LEU A 148 1.10 -13.37 -2.78
N ILE A 149 1.77 -12.74 -1.82
CA ILE A 149 3.00 -13.25 -1.22
C ILE A 149 2.85 -13.59 0.26
N ASP A 150 1.87 -12.99 0.96
CA ASP A 150 1.64 -13.25 2.39
C ASP A 150 0.23 -12.83 2.82
N ILE A 151 -0.23 -13.36 3.96
CA ILE A 151 -1.45 -12.93 4.65
C ILE A 151 -1.13 -12.80 6.13
N ILE A 152 -1.29 -11.60 6.68
CA ILE A 152 -1.05 -11.33 8.11
C ILE A 152 -2.34 -10.92 8.83
N TYR A 153 -2.37 -11.12 10.15
CA TYR A 153 -3.41 -10.54 10.98
C TYR A 153 -3.05 -9.09 11.33
N ALA A 154 -3.78 -8.15 10.76
CA ALA A 154 -3.58 -6.72 10.97
C ALA A 154 -4.03 -6.32 12.38
N LYS A 155 -3.16 -5.59 13.09
CA LYS A 155 -3.48 -4.89 14.35
C LYS A 155 -3.81 -3.43 14.14
N ILE A 156 -3.31 -2.86 13.05
CA ILE A 156 -3.53 -1.49 12.59
C ILE A 156 -3.91 -1.51 11.12
N LEU A 157 -4.59 -0.46 10.65
CA LEU A 157 -4.75 -0.22 9.22
C LEU A 157 -3.37 0.02 8.57
N PRO A 158 -3.17 -0.38 7.30
CA PRO A 158 -2.10 0.21 6.50
C PRO A 158 -2.31 1.74 6.42
N PRO A 159 -1.32 2.51 5.94
CA PRO A 159 -0.04 2.08 5.40
C PRO A 159 0.99 1.65 6.46
N TYR A 160 1.95 0.82 6.08
CA TYR A 160 3.18 0.59 6.84
C TYR A 160 4.29 1.56 6.40
N TYR A 161 4.45 2.66 7.12
CA TYR A 161 5.30 3.80 6.70
C TYR A 161 6.80 3.51 6.65
N ASN A 162 7.24 2.48 7.38
CA ASN A 162 8.65 2.15 7.54
C ASN A 162 9.04 0.96 6.65
N ASN A 163 10.12 1.13 5.88
CA ASN A 163 10.71 0.11 5.02
C ASN A 163 11.02 -1.21 5.74
N LEU A 164 11.30 -1.17 7.06
CA LEU A 164 11.59 -2.35 7.87
C LEU A 164 10.48 -3.40 7.83
N PHE A 165 9.22 -3.00 7.68
CA PHE A 165 8.10 -3.92 7.52
C PHE A 165 8.29 -4.81 6.28
N PHE A 166 8.78 -4.23 5.18
CA PHE A 166 8.96 -4.91 3.90
C PHE A 166 10.30 -5.61 3.73
N LYS A 167 11.27 -5.38 4.63
CA LYS A 167 12.63 -5.95 4.56
C LYS A 167 12.65 -7.48 4.41
N ARG A 168 11.63 -8.17 4.94
CA ARG A 168 11.50 -9.63 4.81
C ARG A 168 11.10 -10.10 3.41
N TYR A 169 10.57 -9.22 2.58
CA TYR A 169 10.11 -9.49 1.22
C TYR A 169 11.03 -8.94 0.12
N THR A 170 12.00 -8.11 0.48
CA THR A 170 12.92 -7.44 -0.46
C THR A 170 14.32 -8.05 -0.46
N LYS A 171 14.44 -9.36 -0.19
CA LYS A 171 15.71 -10.07 -0.15
C LYS A 171 16.16 -10.50 -1.54
#